data_AF-S8EMK5-F1
#
_entry.id   AF-S8EMK5-F1
#
_cell.length_a   1.000
_cell.length_b   1.000
_cell.length_c   1.000
_cell.angle_alpha   90.00
_cell.angle_beta   90.00
_cell.angle_gamma   90.00
#
_symmetry.space_group_name_H-M   'P 1'
#
loop_
_entity.id
_entity.type
_entity.pdbx_description
1 polymer ?
#
loop_
_entity_poly.entity_id
_entity_poly.type
_entity_poly.pdbx_seq_one_letter_code
_entity_poly.pdbx_strand_id
1 'polypeptide(L)' 'MVRTLLHRAGDSQTDLSDATQPSQKTFRTKRILAKASRQNRPIPQWFRLKSDSKIQYNAKRRHWRRTKLNI' A
#
# COMPACT_ATOMS: atom_id res chain seq x y z
N MET A 1 44.45 15.64 45.68
CA MET A 1 44.60 14.19 45.44
C MET A 1 43.21 13.59 45.57
N VAL A 2 42.56 12.94 44.62
CA VAL A 2 42.97 12.26 43.39
C VAL A 2 41.82 12.36 42.39
N ARG A 3 42.18 12.47 41.11
CA ARG A 3 41.31 12.38 39.93
C ARG A 3 41.18 10.91 39.51
N THR A 4 39.96 10.44 39.25
CA THR A 4 39.64 9.25 38.44
C THR A 4 38.42 9.64 37.60
N LEU A 5 38.51 9.96 36.30
CA LEU A 5 38.64 9.06 35.12
C LEU A 5 37.80 7.78 35.28
N LEU A 6 36.95 7.31 34.38
CA LEU A 6 36.38 7.67 33.06
C LEU A 6 35.37 6.54 32.75
N HIS A 7 34.51 6.73 31.74
CA HIS A 7 33.66 5.72 31.05
C HIS A 7 32.25 5.54 31.64
N ARG A 8 31.16 5.53 30.86
CA ARG A 8 30.92 5.69 29.42
C ARG A 8 29.41 5.89 29.24
N ALA A 9 29.04 6.66 28.21
CA ALA A 9 27.69 6.83 27.72
C ALA A 9 26.88 5.53 27.74
N GLY A 10 25.73 5.54 28.41
CA GLY A 10 24.61 4.66 28.07
C GLY A 10 23.82 5.37 26.98
N ASP A 11 24.34 5.33 25.76
CA ASP A 11 23.66 5.82 24.58
C ASP A 11 22.27 5.19 24.49
N SER A 12 21.30 6.06 24.23
CA SER A 12 19.93 5.77 23.81
C SER A 12 19.88 4.60 22.83
N GLN A 13 19.54 3.40 23.31
CA GLN A 13 19.20 2.31 22.42
C GLN A 13 17.69 2.32 22.22
N THR A 14 17.19 3.30 21.48
CA THR A 14 15.97 3.09 20.71
C THR A 14 16.30 1.92 19.79
N ASP A 15 15.81 0.72 20.12
CA ASP A 15 15.88 -0.42 19.21
C ASP A 15 15.06 -0.06 17.97
N LEU A 16 15.72 0.59 17.02
CA LEU A 16 15.34 0.68 15.61
C LEU A 16 15.63 -0.69 14.96
N SER A 17 15.20 -1.77 15.62
CA SER A 17 15.43 -3.13 15.18
C SER A 17 14.49 -3.42 14.03
N ASP A 18 15.06 -3.25 12.84
CA ASP A 18 14.57 -3.65 11.54
C ASP A 18 13.26 -2.99 11.11
N ALA A 19 13.38 -1.94 10.31
CA ALA A 19 12.31 -1.53 9.41
C ALA A 19 12.12 -2.60 8.33
N THR A 20 11.81 -3.84 8.73
CA THR A 20 11.24 -4.85 7.86
C THR A 20 9.95 -4.21 7.35
N GLN A 21 10.01 -3.64 6.16
CA GLN A 21 8.82 -3.11 5.52
C GLN A 21 7.77 -4.23 5.61
N PRO A 22 6.61 -4.00 6.24
CA PRO A 22 5.68 -5.07 6.63
C PRO A 22 5.16 -5.87 5.42
N SER A 23 5.48 -5.41 4.21
CA SER A 23 5.30 -6.16 2.98
C SER A 23 6.45 -5.98 1.99
N GLN A 24 7.48 -6.82 2.07
CA GLN A 24 8.46 -6.98 1.00
C GLN A 24 7.80 -7.72 -0.17
N LYS A 25 7.50 -6.99 -1.26
CA LYS A 25 6.87 -7.54 -2.48
C LYS A 25 7.77 -7.33 -3.69
N THR A 26 7.79 -8.30 -4.59
CA THR A 26 8.47 -8.16 -5.90
C THR A 26 7.84 -7.05 -6.73
N PHE A 27 8.60 -6.50 -7.68
CA PHE A 27 8.09 -5.47 -8.60
C PHE A 27 6.87 -5.97 -9.41
N ARG A 28 6.87 -7.24 -9.81
CA ARG A 28 5.74 -7.85 -10.54
C ARG A 28 4.45 -7.79 -9.72
N THR A 29 4.48 -8.20 -8.45
CA THR A 29 3.30 -8.12 -7.56
C THR A 29 2.88 -6.67 -7.34
N LYS A 30 3.83 -5.74 -7.13
CA LYS A 30 3.53 -4.31 -6.99
C LYS A 30 2.81 -3.73 -8.21
N ARG A 31 3.23 -4.09 -9.43
CA ARG A 31 2.55 -3.67 -10.67
C ARG A 31 1.12 -4.18 -10.76
N ILE A 32 0.88 -5.44 -10.38
CA ILE A 32 -0.47 -6.02 -10.37
C ILE A 32 -1.36 -5.30 -9.35
N LEU A 33 -0.86 -5.08 -8.14
CA LEU A 33 -1.57 -4.33 -7.09
C LEU A 33 -1.92 -2.91 -7.53
N ALA A 34 -0.96 -2.21 -8.16
CA ALA A 34 -1.18 -0.87 -8.68
C ALA A 34 -2.26 -0.85 -9.78
N LYS A 35 -2.22 -1.81 -10.72
CA LYS A 35 -3.23 -1.93 -11.77
C LYS A 35 -4.62 -2.27 -11.20
N ALA A 36 -4.69 -3.21 -10.26
CA ALA A 36 -5.93 -3.58 -9.59
C ALA A 36 -6.53 -2.40 -8.80
N SER A 37 -5.69 -1.59 -8.15
CA SER A 37 -6.12 -0.34 -7.52
C SER A 37 -6.69 0.63 -8.56
N ARG A 38 -6.00 0.86 -9.68
CA ARG A 38 -6.45 1.77 -10.75
C ARG A 38 -7.76 1.35 -11.41
N GLN A 39 -7.98 0.06 -11.63
CA GLN A 39 -9.21 -0.48 -12.22
C GLN A 39 -10.42 -0.35 -11.29
N ASN A 40 -10.19 -0.27 -9.98
CA ASN A 40 -11.24 -0.20 -8.98
C ASN A 40 -11.78 1.24 -8.82
N ARG A 41 -12.40 1.77 -9.87
CA ARG A 41 -12.97 3.12 -9.92
C ARG A 41 -14.41 3.09 -10.48
N PRO A 42 -15.28 4.03 -10.09
CA PRO A 42 -16.61 4.17 -10.69
C PRO A 42 -16.52 4.64 -12.15
N ILE A 43 -17.59 4.42 -12.92
CA ILE A 43 -17.68 4.91 -14.30
C ILE A 43 -17.87 6.45 -14.27
N PRO A 44 -17.17 7.20 -15.14
CA PRO A 44 -17.35 8.65 -15.25
C PRO A 44 -18.77 9.05 -15.67
N GLN A 45 -19.25 10.20 -15.20
CA GLN A 45 -20.61 10.68 -15.48
C GLN A 45 -20.85 10.94 -16.98
N TRP A 46 -19.93 11.63 -17.65
CA TRP A 46 -20.06 11.93 -19.08
C TRP A 46 -20.21 10.67 -19.95
N PHE A 47 -19.65 9.54 -19.52
CA PHE A 47 -19.77 8.27 -20.24
C PHE A 47 -21.21 7.73 -20.19
N ARG A 48 -21.92 7.93 -19.07
CA ARG A 48 -23.33 7.56 -18.93
C ARG A 48 -24.25 8.40 -19.80
N LEU A 49 -23.84 9.64 -20.07
CA LEU A 49 -24.58 10.58 -20.90
C LEU A 49 -24.38 10.34 -22.40
N LYS A 50 -23.50 9.39 -22.80
CA LYS A 50 -23.35 9.04 -24.21
C LYS A 50 -24.57 8.27 -24.71
N SER A 51 -25.08 8.68 -25.86
CA SER A 51 -26.15 7.99 -26.57
C SER A 51 -25.79 6.52 -26.83
N ASP A 52 -26.82 5.66 -26.79
CA ASP A 52 -26.72 4.21 -26.98
C ASP A 52 -25.78 3.45 -26.02
N SER A 53 -25.42 4.07 -24.88
CA SER A 53 -24.66 3.39 -23.83
C SER A 53 -25.58 2.66 -22.83
N LYS A 54 -25.51 1.32 -22.82
CA LYS A 54 -26.25 0.47 -21.85
C LYS A 54 -25.52 0.30 -20.51
N ILE A 55 -24.25 0.70 -20.43
CA ILE A 55 -23.38 0.44 -19.27
C ILE A 55 -23.53 1.56 -18.23
N GLN A 56 -24.18 1.26 -17.10
CA GLN A 56 -24.46 2.25 -16.04
C GLN A 56 -23.48 2.22 -14.86
N TYR A 57 -22.89 1.06 -14.57
CA TYR A 57 -21.97 0.85 -13.46
C TYR A 57 -20.84 -0.11 -13.85
N ASN A 58 -19.72 -0.05 -13.11
CA ASN A 58 -18.59 -0.95 -13.31
C ASN A 58 -18.88 -2.29 -12.60
N ALA A 59 -19.41 -3.26 -13.35
CA ALA A 59 -19.72 -4.60 -12.84
C ALA A 59 -18.49 -5.35 -12.30
N LYS A 60 -17.28 -5.01 -12.78
CA LYS A 60 -16.02 -5.63 -12.37
C LYS A 60 -15.33 -4.89 -11.22
N ARG A 61 -16.01 -3.92 -10.59
CA ARG A 61 -15.48 -3.21 -9.42
C ARG A 61 -15.37 -4.16 -8.24
N ARG A 62 -14.26 -4.11 -7.50
CA ARG A 62 -13.94 -5.09 -6.45
C ARG A 62 -13.93 -4.46 -5.06
N HIS A 63 -14.52 -5.10 -4.07
CA HIS A 63 -14.34 -4.75 -2.66
C HIS A 63 -13.36 -5.72 -1.98
N TRP A 64 -12.36 -5.20 -1.25
CA TRP A 64 -11.27 -6.00 -0.70
C TRP A 64 -11.67 -6.96 0.41
N ARG A 65 -12.77 -6.69 1.12
CA ARG A 65 -13.35 -7.62 2.10
C ARG A 65 -14.15 -8.73 1.44
N ARG A 66 -14.76 -8.49 0.27
CA ARG A 66 -15.63 -9.47 -0.42
C ARG A 66 -14.84 -10.42 -1.32
N THR A 67 -13.90 -9.91 -2.12
CA THR A 67 -13.21 -10.69 -3.16
C THR A 67 -11.71 -10.45 -3.15
N LYS A 68 -10.92 -11.53 -3.12
CA LYS A 68 -9.45 -11.50 -3.11
C LYS A 68 -8.87 -11.47 -4.52
N LEU A 69 -7.61 -11.06 -4.64
CA LEU A 69 -6.94 -10.82 -5.93
C LEU A 69 -6.29 -12.07 -6.53
N ASN A 70 -6.15 -13.16 -5.76
CA ASN A 70 -5.55 -14.43 -6.18
C ASN A 70 -4.25 -14.24 -6.98
N ILE A 71 -3.28 -13.57 -6.35
CA ILE A 71 -2.00 -13.12 -6.94
C ILE A 71 -0.83 -13.54 -6.08
#